data_AF-A0A2Y9DAW2-F1
#
_entry.id   AF-A0A2Y9DAW2-F1
#
_cell.length_a   1.000
_cell.length_b   1.000
_cell.length_c   1.000
_cell.angle_alpha   90.00
_cell.angle_beta   90.00
_cell.angle_gamma   90.00
#
_symmetry.space_group_name_H-M   'P 1'
#
loop_
_entity.id
_entity.type
_entity.pdbx_description
1 polymer ?
#
loop_
_entity_poly.entity_id
_entity_poly.type
_entity_poly.pdbx_seq_one_letter_code
_entity_poly.pdbx_strand_id
1 'polypeptide(L)'
;MPGVRTFLGLLAALAACGVVAFLGYCVYFDRKRRGDPAFKRSLRDKRRAEQPKAKERGAQLWDPANEKLQELLHEVQMGELWLSRGEHRMGVEHLSNALLLCGQPQELLKVFKVTLPPKVFEMLLHKIPLICQQFEADMNEQEYLEDDPD
;
A
#
# COMPACT_ATOMS: atom_id res chain seq x y z
N MET A 1 -55.24 -44.42 20.52
CA MET A 1 -55.77 -43.07 20.28
C MET A 1 -54.91 -42.33 19.25
N PRO A 2 -55.18 -42.47 17.94
CA PRO A 2 -54.37 -41.88 16.86
C PRO A 2 -54.50 -40.35 16.72
N GLY A 3 -55.63 -39.76 17.14
CA GLY A 3 -55.90 -38.33 16.96
C GLY A 3 -54.99 -37.37 17.75
N VAL A 4 -54.49 -37.78 18.92
CA VAL A 4 -53.65 -36.90 19.76
C VAL A 4 -52.26 -36.69 19.14
N ARG A 5 -51.74 -37.71 18.44
CA ARG A 5 -50.42 -37.67 17.79
C ARG A 5 -50.45 -36.79 16.53
N THR A 6 -51.56 -36.80 15.79
CA THR A 6 -51.77 -35.92 14.63
C THR A 6 -51.93 -34.46 15.05
N PHE A 7 -52.65 -34.18 16.14
CA PHE A 7 -52.76 -32.83 16.70
C PHE A 7 -51.41 -32.29 17.19
N LEU A 8 -50.62 -33.11 17.89
CA LEU A 8 -49.28 -32.70 18.34
C LEU A 8 -48.32 -32.46 17.16
N GLY A 9 -48.41 -33.28 16.11
CA GLY A 9 -47.64 -33.07 14.87
C GLY A 9 -48.00 -31.76 14.14
N LEU A 10 -49.29 -31.39 14.12
CA LEU A 10 -49.74 -30.14 13.50
C LEU A 10 -49.25 -28.90 14.27
N LEU A 11 -49.28 -28.96 15.60
CA LEU A 11 -48.76 -27.88 16.45
C LEU A 11 -47.24 -27.72 16.31
N ALA A 12 -46.50 -28.83 16.23
CA ALA A 12 -45.06 -28.80 15.99
C ALA A 12 -44.72 -28.22 14.60
N ALA A 13 -45.51 -28.53 13.58
CA ALA A 13 -45.33 -27.97 12.23
C ALA A 13 -45.57 -26.44 12.20
N LEU A 14 -46.61 -25.96 12.88
CA LEU A 14 -46.89 -24.52 12.99
C LEU A 14 -45.77 -23.77 13.73
N ALA A 15 -45.26 -24.35 14.82
CA ALA A 15 -44.12 -23.77 15.55
C ALA A 15 -42.85 -23.71 14.69
N ALA A 16 -42.56 -24.77 13.92
CA ALA A 16 -41.41 -24.82 13.02
C ALA A 16 -41.50 -23.76 11.90
N CYS A 17 -42.70 -23.55 11.33
CA CYS A 17 -42.91 -22.49 10.33
C CYS A 17 -42.61 -21.09 10.88
N GLY A 18 -43.01 -20.81 12.13
CA GLY A 18 -42.72 -19.53 12.80
C GLY A 18 -41.21 -19.29 12.98
N VAL A 19 -40.47 -20.32 13.41
CA VAL A 19 -39.01 -20.24 13.59
C VAL A 19 -38.28 -20.01 12.27
N VAL A 20 -38.69 -20.71 11.20
CA VAL A 20 -38.10 -20.53 9.87
C VAL A 20 -38.34 -19.13 9.32
N ALA A 21 -39.57 -18.60 9.47
CA ALA A 21 -39.89 -17.24 9.07
C ALA A 21 -39.08 -16.19 9.86
N PHE A 22 -38.92 -16.39 11.17
CA PHE A 22 -38.14 -15.51 12.02
C PHE A 22 -36.65 -15.51 11.66
N LEU A 23 -36.05 -16.70 11.49
CA LEU A 23 -34.64 -16.82 11.08
C LEU A 23 -34.41 -16.24 9.67
N GLY A 24 -35.33 -16.48 8.73
CA GLY A 24 -35.28 -15.87 7.40
C GLY A 24 -35.30 -14.33 7.46
N TYR A 25 -36.14 -13.77 8.32
CA TYR A 25 -36.19 -12.32 8.56
C TYR A 25 -34.90 -11.80 9.21
N CYS A 26 -34.35 -12.51 10.20
CA CYS A 26 -33.08 -12.17 10.83
C CYS A 26 -31.91 -12.17 9.81
N VAL A 27 -31.83 -13.17 8.93
CA VAL A 27 -30.81 -13.24 7.87
C VAL A 27 -30.98 -12.11 6.85
N TYR A 28 -32.22 -11.79 6.45
CA TYR A 28 -32.49 -10.65 5.56
C TYR A 28 -32.02 -9.32 6.18
N PHE A 29 -32.33 -9.10 7.46
CA PHE A 29 -31.97 -7.87 8.16
C PHE A 29 -30.46 -7.75 8.42
N ASP A 30 -29.79 -8.84 8.82
CA ASP A 30 -28.33 -8.85 9.00
C ASP A 30 -27.60 -8.60 7.67
N ARG A 31 -28.11 -9.16 6.57
CA ARG A 31 -27.57 -8.92 5.22
C ARG A 31 -27.79 -7.47 4.77
N LYS A 32 -28.90 -6.84 5.15
CA LYS A 32 -29.17 -5.41 4.91
C LYS A 32 -28.25 -4.51 5.75
N ARG A 33 -27.87 -4.94 6.95
CA ARG A 33 -26.99 -4.18 7.87
C ARG A 33 -25.50 -4.31 7.56
N ARG A 34 -25.01 -5.48 7.12
CA ARG A 34 -23.58 -5.69 6.75
C ARG A 34 -23.18 -5.10 5.39
N GLY A 35 -24.16 -4.58 4.65
CA GLY A 35 -23.98 -4.06 3.30
C GLY A 35 -23.75 -2.56 3.24
N ASP A 36 -23.30 -1.88 4.31
CA ASP A 36 -23.18 -0.43 4.32
C ASP A 36 -22.23 0.07 3.22
N PRO A 37 -22.75 0.61 2.10
CA PRO A 37 -21.94 0.95 0.94
C PRO A 37 -21.14 2.22 1.20
N ALA A 38 -21.54 3.04 2.19
CA ALA A 38 -20.89 4.29 2.52
C ALA A 38 -19.50 4.06 3.14
N PHE A 39 -19.35 3.06 4.03
CA PHE A 39 -18.05 2.77 4.65
C PHE A 39 -17.02 2.24 3.65
N LYS A 40 -17.42 1.30 2.79
CA LYS A 40 -16.54 0.78 1.72
C LYS A 40 -16.20 1.84 0.68
N ARG A 41 -17.12 2.75 0.37
CA ARG A 41 -16.88 3.89 -0.52
C ARG A 41 -15.91 4.88 0.13
N SER A 42 -16.11 5.25 1.40
CA SER A 42 -15.21 6.12 2.14
C SER A 42 -13.78 5.58 2.19
N LEU A 43 -13.58 4.28 2.43
CA LEU A 43 -12.24 3.66 2.36
C LEU A 43 -11.64 3.62 0.94
N ARG A 44 -12.48 3.60 -0.10
CA ARG A 44 -12.03 3.64 -1.49
C ARG A 44 -11.71 5.07 -1.94
N ASP A 45 -12.46 6.04 -1.42
CA ASP A 45 -12.29 7.46 -1.68
C ASP A 45 -11.06 8.00 -0.93
N LYS A 46 -10.81 7.57 0.32
CA LYS A 46 -9.55 7.84 1.05
C LYS A 46 -8.34 7.37 0.25
N ARG A 47 -8.33 6.10 -0.19
CA ARG A 47 -7.25 5.57 -1.07
C ARG A 47 -7.14 6.32 -2.41
N ARG A 48 -8.26 6.77 -2.99
CA ARG A 48 -8.25 7.57 -4.23
C ARG A 48 -7.86 9.02 -4.02
N ALA A 49 -7.92 9.54 -2.81
CA ALA A 49 -7.47 10.90 -2.46
C ALA A 49 -5.96 10.94 -2.12
N GLU A 50 -5.41 9.84 -1.62
CA GLU A 50 -3.96 9.71 -1.33
C GLU A 50 -3.13 9.46 -2.60
N GLN A 51 -3.64 8.66 -3.55
CA GLN A 51 -3.02 8.41 -4.85
C GLN A 51 -2.66 9.68 -5.66
N PRO A 52 -3.56 10.67 -5.85
CA PRO A 52 -3.24 11.90 -6.56
C PRO A 52 -2.26 12.75 -5.77
N LYS A 53 -2.30 12.78 -4.43
CA LYS A 53 -1.30 13.49 -3.61
C LYS A 53 0.11 12.90 -3.77
N ALA A 54 0.24 11.57 -3.80
CA ALA A 54 1.52 10.91 -4.08
C ALA A 54 2.00 11.17 -5.52
N LYS A 55 1.07 11.25 -6.48
CA LYS A 55 1.37 11.57 -7.88
C LYS A 55 1.72 13.05 -8.09
N GLU A 56 1.10 13.97 -7.35
CA GLU A 56 1.40 15.41 -7.33
C GLU A 56 2.75 15.69 -6.68
N ARG A 57 3.06 15.04 -5.54
CA ARG A 57 4.40 15.08 -4.93
C ARG A 57 5.46 14.53 -5.89
N GLY A 58 5.14 13.43 -6.58
CA GLY A 58 5.99 12.91 -7.65
C GLY A 58 6.17 13.91 -8.80
N ALA A 59 5.11 14.61 -9.22
CA ALA A 59 5.16 15.61 -10.28
C ALA A 59 5.96 16.86 -9.89
N GLN A 60 5.86 17.32 -8.63
CA GLN A 60 6.69 18.40 -8.07
C GLN A 60 8.16 17.99 -7.89
N LEU A 61 8.43 16.69 -7.70
CA LEU A 61 9.80 16.19 -7.63
C LEU A 61 10.53 16.28 -8.98
N TRP A 62 9.82 16.22 -10.10
CA TRP A 62 10.41 16.36 -11.44
C TRP A 62 10.49 17.82 -11.93
N ASP A 63 10.24 18.79 -11.06
CA ASP A 63 10.47 20.20 -11.36
C ASP A 63 11.98 20.46 -11.44
N PRO A 64 12.52 20.97 -12.57
CA PRO A 64 13.94 21.29 -12.70
C PRO A 64 14.45 22.33 -11.69
N ALA A 65 13.57 23.05 -11.00
CA ALA A 65 13.94 23.98 -9.92
C ALA A 65 14.16 23.30 -8.55
N ASN A 66 13.91 21.99 -8.43
CA ASN A 66 14.01 21.25 -7.18
C ASN A 66 15.46 20.80 -6.91
N GLU A 67 16.09 21.34 -5.86
CA GLU A 67 17.46 20.99 -5.45
C GLU A 67 17.63 19.48 -5.23
N LYS A 68 16.61 18.80 -4.69
CA LYS A 68 16.63 17.34 -4.46
C LYS A 68 16.66 16.53 -5.76
N LEU A 69 16.03 17.05 -6.82
CA LEU A 69 16.08 16.40 -8.14
C LEU A 69 17.48 16.53 -8.74
N GLN A 70 18.10 17.70 -8.59
CA GLN A 70 19.46 17.93 -9.05
C GLN A 70 20.46 17.01 -8.33
N GLU A 71 20.32 16.83 -7.01
CA GLU A 71 21.09 15.86 -6.23
C GLU A 71 20.84 14.42 -6.68
N LEU A 72 19.58 14.03 -6.92
CA LEU A 72 19.26 12.70 -7.42
C LEU A 72 19.92 12.43 -8.77
N LEU A 73 19.83 13.36 -9.72
CA LEU A 73 20.46 13.22 -11.03
C LEU A 73 21.99 13.18 -10.92
N HIS A 74 22.56 13.98 -10.03
CA HIS A 74 23.99 13.98 -9.75
C HIS A 74 24.46 12.62 -9.21
N GLU A 75 23.74 12.06 -8.23
CA GLU A 75 24.03 10.75 -7.65
C GLU A 75 23.93 9.64 -8.71
N VAL A 76 22.92 9.66 -9.58
CA VAL A 76 22.81 8.69 -10.68
C VAL A 76 24.00 8.80 -11.64
N GLN A 77 24.36 10.01 -12.05
CA GLN A 77 25.49 10.25 -12.96
C GLN A 77 26.82 9.80 -12.35
N MET A 78 27.06 10.10 -11.07
CA MET A 78 28.25 9.65 -10.35
C MET A 78 28.27 8.13 -10.25
N GLY A 79 27.12 7.51 -9.96
CA GLY A 79 26.95 6.06 -9.99
C GLY A 79 27.38 5.45 -11.31
N GLU A 80 26.84 5.93 -12.43
CA GLU A 80 27.20 5.47 -13.77
C GLU A 80 28.68 5.69 -14.09
N LEU A 81 29.27 6.82 -13.70
CA LEU A 81 30.68 7.10 -13.89
C LEU A 81 31.56 6.07 -13.17
N TRP A 82 31.28 5.75 -11.92
CA TRP A 82 32.04 4.73 -11.17
C TRP A 82 31.86 3.33 -11.77
N LEU A 83 30.66 3.00 -12.24
CA LEU A 83 30.41 1.75 -12.96
C LEU A 83 31.21 1.67 -14.27
N SER A 84 31.31 2.77 -15.03
CA SER A 84 32.12 2.82 -16.25
C SER A 84 33.62 2.62 -15.99
N ARG A 85 34.09 2.97 -14.79
CA ARG A 85 35.48 2.77 -14.33
C ARG A 85 35.74 1.36 -13.76
N GLY A 86 34.70 0.54 -13.64
CA GLY A 86 34.77 -0.80 -13.03
C GLY A 86 34.66 -0.80 -11.50
N GLU A 87 34.48 0.36 -10.87
CA GLU A 87 34.36 0.53 -9.42
C GLU A 87 32.91 0.31 -8.97
N HIS A 88 32.49 -0.96 -8.97
CA HIS A 88 31.11 -1.32 -8.72
C HIS A 88 30.60 -0.98 -7.32
N ARG A 89 31.48 -0.95 -6.30
CA ARG A 89 31.07 -0.62 -4.92
C ARG A 89 30.65 0.84 -4.78
N MET A 90 31.49 1.75 -5.28
CA MET A 90 31.20 3.19 -5.28
C MET A 90 29.98 3.50 -6.16
N GLY A 91 29.87 2.86 -7.32
CA GLY A 91 28.71 3.01 -8.20
C GLY A 91 27.39 2.65 -7.50
N VAL A 92 27.37 1.54 -6.77
CA VAL A 92 26.20 1.10 -5.99
C VAL A 92 25.89 2.04 -4.82
N GLU A 93 26.89 2.67 -4.20
CA GLU A 93 26.66 3.67 -3.14
C GLU A 93 25.94 4.91 -3.65
N HIS A 94 26.40 5.49 -4.76
CA HIS A 94 25.75 6.63 -5.36
C HIS A 94 24.32 6.30 -5.85
N LEU A 95 24.12 5.11 -6.44
CA LEU A 95 22.77 4.65 -6.84
C LEU A 95 21.85 4.38 -5.64
N SER A 96 22.40 3.94 -4.51
CA SER A 96 21.69 3.78 -3.24
C SER A 96 21.26 5.14 -2.68
N ASN A 97 22.12 6.16 -2.74
CA ASN A 97 21.79 7.52 -2.34
C ASN A 97 20.70 8.12 -3.24
N ALA A 98 20.78 7.89 -4.55
CA ALA A 98 19.73 8.31 -5.49
C ALA A 98 18.36 7.68 -5.16
N LEU A 99 18.33 6.42 -4.70
CA LEU A 99 17.09 5.76 -4.26
C LEU A 99 16.50 6.41 -3.00
N LEU A 100 17.33 6.91 -2.07
CA LEU A 100 16.89 7.65 -0.87
C LEU A 100 16.24 8.99 -1.21
N LEU A 101 16.74 9.67 -2.24
CA LEU A 101 16.19 10.96 -2.69
C LEU A 101 14.91 10.80 -3.51
N CYS A 102 14.59 9.59 -3.95
CA CYS A 102 13.51 9.34 -4.89
C CYS A 102 12.19 9.08 -4.16
N GLY A 103 11.15 9.87 -4.47
CA GLY A 103 9.80 9.66 -3.91
C GLY A 103 9.08 8.39 -4.39
N GLN A 104 9.61 7.73 -5.43
CA GLN A 104 9.07 6.46 -5.97
C GLN A 104 10.22 5.50 -6.33
N PRO A 105 10.82 4.82 -5.34
CA PRO A 105 11.95 3.92 -5.58
C PRO A 105 11.60 2.74 -6.50
N GLN A 106 10.32 2.32 -6.57
CA GLN A 106 9.91 1.19 -7.41
C GLN A 106 10.04 1.45 -8.91
N GLU A 107 9.76 2.67 -9.39
CA GLU A 107 9.93 3.00 -10.81
C GLU A 107 11.41 3.15 -11.16
N LEU A 108 12.19 3.81 -10.31
CA LEU A 108 13.64 3.95 -10.51
C LEU A 108 14.34 2.59 -10.51
N LEU A 109 13.93 1.67 -9.64
CA LEU A 109 14.47 0.31 -9.58
C LEU A 109 14.16 -0.51 -10.85
N LYS A 110 13.00 -0.29 -11.49
CA LYS A 110 12.68 -0.93 -12.79
C LYS A 110 13.63 -0.44 -13.88
N VAL A 111 13.94 0.86 -13.91
CA VAL A 111 14.89 1.42 -14.87
C VAL A 111 16.28 0.84 -14.63
N PHE A 112 16.74 0.84 -13.37
CA PHE A 112 18.03 0.25 -12.99
C PHE A 112 18.17 -1.22 -13.33
N LYS A 113 17.08 -1.99 -13.26
CA LYS A 113 17.09 -3.40 -13.69
C LYS A 113 17.42 -3.57 -15.18
N VAL A 114 17.03 -2.59 -16.01
CA VAL A 114 17.27 -2.62 -17.47
C VAL A 114 18.63 -2.03 -17.82
N THR A 115 19.09 -1.02 -17.09
CA THR A 115 20.33 -0.30 -17.40
C THR A 115 21.58 -0.90 -16.76
N LEU A 116 21.45 -1.57 -15.60
CA LEU A 116 22.60 -2.08 -14.85
C LEU A 116 22.92 -3.55 -15.18
N PRO A 117 24.20 -3.94 -15.21
CA PRO A 117 24.59 -5.34 -15.27
C PRO A 117 24.03 -6.14 -14.08
N PRO A 118 23.64 -7.43 -14.26
CA PRO A 118 22.99 -8.23 -13.21
C PRO A 118 23.75 -8.25 -11.88
N LYS A 119 25.09 -8.34 -11.95
CA LYS A 119 25.98 -8.36 -10.79
C LYS A 119 25.90 -7.06 -9.96
N VAL A 120 25.79 -5.91 -10.62
CA VAL A 120 25.70 -4.60 -9.96
C VAL A 120 24.32 -4.43 -9.34
N PHE A 121 23.28 -4.84 -10.06
CA PHE A 121 21.92 -4.79 -9.57
C PHE A 121 21.72 -5.65 -8.32
N GLU A 122 22.29 -6.87 -8.25
CA GLU A 122 22.22 -7.69 -7.03
C GLU A 122 22.92 -7.06 -5.81
N MET A 123 24.05 -6.40 -6.03
CA MET A 123 24.74 -5.65 -4.96
C MET A 123 23.89 -4.48 -4.46
N LEU A 124 23.18 -3.80 -5.37
CA LEU A 124 22.22 -2.76 -5.02
C LEU A 124 21.06 -3.34 -4.20
N LEU A 125 20.46 -4.45 -4.64
CA LEU A 125 19.36 -5.12 -3.92
C LEU A 125 19.72 -5.50 -2.47
N HIS A 126 20.97 -5.90 -2.21
CA HIS A 126 21.42 -6.20 -0.84
C HIS A 126 21.45 -4.97 0.08
N LYS A 127 21.60 -3.76 -0.48
CA LYS A 127 21.54 -2.50 0.29
C LYS A 127 20.11 -1.97 0.47
N ILE A 128 19.17 -2.33 -0.41
CA ILE A 128 17.77 -1.89 -0.36
C ILE A 128 17.04 -2.19 0.97
N PRO A 129 17.14 -3.38 1.61
CA PRO A 129 16.41 -3.62 2.86
C PRO A 129 16.81 -2.65 3.99
N LEU A 130 18.05 -2.17 4.01
CA LEU A 130 18.49 -1.14 4.96
C LEU A 130 17.85 0.22 4.64
N ILE A 131 17.75 0.54 3.35
CA ILE A 131 17.10 1.76 2.85
C ILE A 131 15.59 1.75 3.15
N CYS A 132 14.89 0.63 2.93
CA CYS A 132 13.47 0.52 3.25
C CYS A 132 13.18 0.69 4.74
N GLN A 133 14.05 0.18 5.63
CA GLN A 133 13.92 0.41 7.07
C GLN A 133 14.12 1.88 7.46
N GLN A 134 15.04 2.59 6.80
CA GLN A 134 15.22 4.04 7.00
C GLN A 134 14.04 4.86 6.46
N PHE A 135 13.51 4.50 5.29
CA PHE A 135 12.29 5.13 4.76
C PHE A 135 11.08 4.94 5.70
N GLU A 136 10.91 3.76 6.29
CA GLU A 136 9.85 3.51 7.27
C GLU A 136 10.05 4.33 8.56
N ALA A 137 11.30 4.54 9.00
CA ALA A 137 11.60 5.37 10.16
C ALA A 137 11.34 6.87 9.91
N ASP A 138 11.83 7.42 8.79
CA ASP A 138 11.64 8.84 8.43
C ASP A 138 10.16 9.18 8.17
N MET A 139 9.41 8.26 7.55
CA MET A 139 7.96 8.39 7.36
C MET A 139 7.20 8.38 8.68
N ASN A 140 7.65 7.58 9.66
CA ASN A 140 7.03 7.50 10.98
C ASN A 140 7.34 8.73 11.83
N GLU A 141 8.54 9.31 11.74
CA GLU A 141 8.90 10.55 12.45
C GLU A 141 8.15 11.79 11.92
N GLN A 142 7.84 11.84 10.62
CA GLN A 142 7.01 12.92 10.05
C GLN A 142 5.54 12.87 10.49
N GLU A 143 5.01 11.70 10.88
CA GLU A 143 3.63 11.55 11.37
C GLU A 143 3.47 12.08 12.81
N TYR A 144 4.55 12.24 13.58
CA TYR A 144 4.50 12.72 14.98
C TYR A 144 4.58 14.24 15.15
N LEU A 145 4.96 15.01 14.12
CA LEU A 145 5.11 16.47 14.23
C LEU A 145 3.87 17.28 13.81
N GLU A 146 2.81 16.63 13.32
CA GLU A 146 1.57 17.31 12.92
C GLU A 146 0.46 17.30 14.01
N ASP A 147 0.74 16.77 15.21
CA ASP A 147 -0.27 16.56 16.27
C ASP A 147 0.03 17.35 17.57
N ASP A 148 0.54 18.59 17.45
CA ASP A 148 0.58 19.57 18.56
C ASP A 148 -0.58 20.58 18.38
N PRO A 149 -1.74 20.36 19.02
CA PRO A 149 -2.83 21.31 19.02
C PRO A 149 -2.58 22.44 20.03
N ASP A 150 -2.53 23.67 19.53
CA ASP A 150 -2.76 24.91 20.31
C ASP A 150 -4.17 24.92 20.97
#